data_AF-A0A447JLS1-F1
#
_entry.id   AF-A0A447JLS1-F1
#
_cell.length_a   1.000
_cell.length_b   1.000
_cell.length_c   1.000
_cell.angle_alpha   90.00
_cell.angle_beta   90.00
_cell.angle_gamma   90.00
#
_symmetry.space_group_name_H-M   'P 1'
#
loop_
_entity.id
_entity.type
_entity.pdbx_description
1 polymer ?
#
loop_
_entity_poly.entity_id
_entity_poly.type
_entity_poly.pdbx_seq_one_letter_code
_entity_poly.pdbx_strand_id
1 'polypeptide(L)'
;MKALSISPVPQKWRCQLDFYGPHAADNAQALATLFRSEFSVQLFRQTGGLISPLYCSDPLNTTFVNGQQQYEPRRTLDIQMQINPVVTTPLMFFDNVSTRTTEADNANPHSVKMYR
;
A
#
# COMPACT_ATOMS: atom_id res chain seq x y z
N MET A 1 18.49 -13.49 8.29
CA MET A 1 18.00 -13.49 6.90
C MET A 1 17.94 -12.06 6.40
N LYS A 2 18.52 -11.77 5.23
CA LYS A 2 18.46 -10.43 4.62
C LYS A 2 17.14 -10.34 3.84
N ALA A 3 16.39 -9.25 3.99
CA ALA A 3 15.18 -8.99 3.23
C ALA A 3 15.40 -7.78 2.32
N LEU A 4 14.82 -7.80 1.13
CA LEU A 4 14.83 -6.66 0.20
C LEU A 4 13.48 -5.97 0.33
N SER A 5 13.49 -4.69 0.63
CA SER A 5 12.28 -3.87 0.64
C SER A 5 12.32 -2.89 -0.53
N ILE A 6 11.29 -2.93 -1.35
CA ILE A 6 11.07 -1.94 -2.42
C ILE A 6 9.85 -1.09 -2.05
N SER A 7 9.91 0.20 -2.35
CA SER A 7 8.73 1.07 -2.32
C SER A 7 8.27 1.29 -3.75
N PRO A 8 7.13 0.73 -4.15
CA PRO A 8 6.49 1.04 -5.44
C PRO A 8 6.13 2.53 -5.53
N VAL A 9 5.79 2.99 -6.74
CA VAL A 9 5.31 4.36 -6.95
C VAL A 9 4.16 4.66 -5.97
N PRO A 10 4.25 5.74 -5.18
CA PRO A 10 3.19 6.11 -4.26
C PRO A 10 1.86 6.34 -4.99
N GLN A 11 0.78 5.83 -4.41
CA GLN A 11 -0.55 5.97 -4.99
C GLN A 11 -1.30 7.13 -4.35
N LYS A 12 -2.01 7.90 -5.17
CA LYS A 12 -2.87 8.98 -4.68
C LYS A 12 -4.28 8.45 -4.46
N TRP A 13 -4.73 8.48 -3.21
CA TRP A 13 -6.12 8.18 -2.84
C TRP A 13 -6.92 9.46 -2.69
N ARG A 14 -8.19 9.45 -3.12
CA ARG A 14 -9.10 10.59 -3.00
C ARG A 14 -10.44 10.10 -2.48
N CYS A 15 -11.03 10.82 -1.54
CA CYS A 15 -12.42 10.62 -1.17
C CYS A 15 -13.15 11.94 -0.96
N GLN A 16 -14.46 11.87 -1.11
CA GLN A 16 -15.40 12.91 -0.72
C GLN A 16 -16.03 12.48 0.62
N LEU A 17 -16.03 13.38 1.60
CA LEU A 17 -16.75 13.21 2.86
C LEU A 17 -17.94 14.15 2.90
N ASP A 18 -19.11 13.59 3.21
CA ASP A 18 -20.35 14.33 3.34
C ASP A 18 -20.82 14.37 4.80
N PHE A 19 -21.21 15.56 5.25
CA PHE A 19 -21.69 15.83 6.58
C PHE A 19 -23.13 16.31 6.53
N TYR A 20 -23.94 15.77 7.45
CA TYR A 20 -25.37 16.02 7.55
C TYR A 20 -25.75 16.42 8.98
N GLY A 21 -26.91 17.06 9.12
CA GLY A 21 -27.49 17.46 10.41
C GLY A 21 -27.04 18.83 10.92
N PRO A 22 -27.50 19.21 12.14
CA PRO A 22 -27.36 20.58 12.67
C PRO A 22 -25.91 21.06 12.81
N HIS A 23 -24.99 20.13 13.09
CA HIS A 23 -23.56 20.42 13.31
C HIS A 23 -22.69 20.09 12.09
N ALA A 24 -23.28 19.87 10.91
CA ALA A 24 -22.54 19.50 9.70
C ALA A 24 -21.45 20.53 9.34
N ALA A 25 -21.76 21.82 9.50
CA ALA A 25 -20.83 22.91 9.25
C ALA A 25 -19.61 22.86 10.18
N ASP A 26 -19.86 22.78 11.48
CA ASP A 26 -18.81 22.78 12.50
C ASP A 26 -17.94 21.52 12.40
N ASN A 27 -18.57 20.36 12.19
CA ASN A 27 -17.87 19.09 12.05
C ASN A 27 -16.98 19.05 10.80
N ALA A 28 -17.49 19.55 9.66
CA ALA A 28 -16.70 19.62 8.43
C ALA A 28 -15.50 20.56 8.61
N GLN A 29 -15.71 21.72 9.25
CA GLN A 29 -14.64 22.68 9.53
C GLN A 29 -13.61 22.13 10.53
N ALA A 30 -14.05 21.47 11.59
CA ALA A 30 -13.19 20.84 12.57
C ALA A 30 -12.34 19.74 11.93
N LEU A 31 -12.94 18.86 11.12
CA LEU A 31 -12.19 17.83 10.41
C LEU A 31 -11.20 18.43 9.42
N ALA A 32 -11.60 19.43 8.63
CA ALA A 32 -10.68 20.11 7.70
C ALA A 32 -9.47 20.69 8.42
N THR A 33 -9.69 21.34 9.57
CA THR A 33 -8.63 21.91 10.41
C THR A 33 -7.71 20.84 10.97
N LEU A 34 -8.27 19.79 11.56
CA LEU A 34 -7.50 18.68 12.13
C LEU A 34 -6.69 17.95 11.05
N PHE A 35 -7.30 17.68 9.90
CA PHE A 35 -6.67 16.96 8.80
C PHE A 35 -5.48 17.72 8.19
N ARG A 36 -5.55 19.06 8.14
CA ARG A 36 -4.44 19.92 7.67
C ARG A 36 -3.37 20.16 8.72
N SER A 37 -3.62 19.80 9.97
CA SER A 37 -2.69 20.04 11.07
C SER A 37 -1.58 19.00 11.13
N GLU A 38 -0.48 19.35 11.80
CA GLU A 38 0.63 18.42 12.07
C GLU A 38 0.16 17.19 12.87
N PHE A 39 -0.85 17.35 13.73
CA PHE A 39 -1.44 16.25 14.48
C PHE A 39 -1.89 15.11 13.57
N SER A 40 -2.57 15.41 12.45
CA SER A 40 -3.00 14.37 11.50
C SER A 40 -1.81 13.64 10.87
N VAL A 41 -0.77 14.38 10.50
CA VAL A 41 0.48 13.79 9.95
C VAL A 41 1.13 12.86 10.97
N GLN A 42 1.22 13.28 12.24
CA GLN A 42 1.79 12.48 13.31
C GLN A 42 0.95 11.24 13.60
N LEU A 43 -0.38 11.38 13.63
CA LEU A 43 -1.32 10.28 13.85
C LEU A 43 -1.11 9.17 12.80
N PHE A 44 -1.13 9.51 11.52
CA PHE A 44 -0.95 8.52 10.46
C PHE A 44 0.44 7.89 10.44
N ARG A 45 1.48 8.65 10.83
CA ARG A 45 2.82 8.09 11.03
C ARG A 45 2.85 7.04 12.15
N GLN A 46 2.17 7.29 13.26
CA GLN A 46 2.09 6.36 14.39
C GLN A 46 1.24 5.12 14.05
N THR A 47 0.23 5.24 13.19
CA THR A 47 -0.60 4.13 12.69
C THR A 47 0.07 3.34 11.55
N GLY A 48 1.40 3.23 11.56
CA GLY A 48 2.16 2.42 10.61
C GLY A 48 2.69 3.17 9.38
N GLY A 49 2.42 4.47 9.23
CA GLY A 49 3.07 5.31 8.21
C GLY A 49 2.75 4.96 6.75
N LEU A 50 1.81 4.04 6.52
CA LEU A 50 1.39 3.59 5.19
C LEU A 50 0.69 4.71 4.41
N ILE A 51 0.01 5.61 5.12
CA ILE A 51 -0.80 6.67 4.53
C ILE A 51 -0.27 8.02 5.04
N SER A 52 -0.30 9.04 4.19
CA SER A 52 0.06 10.41 4.56
C SER A 52 -0.97 11.39 3.99
N PRO A 53 -1.48 12.34 4.81
CA PRO A 53 -2.33 13.44 4.32
C PRO A 53 -1.59 14.25 3.26
N LEU A 54 -2.27 14.61 2.16
CA LEU A 54 -1.70 15.50 1.13
C LEU A 54 -2.49 16.80 0.99
N TYR A 55 -3.82 16.69 0.92
CA TYR A 55 -4.67 17.84 0.65
C TYR A 55 -6.06 17.60 1.25
N CYS A 56 -6.69 18.69 1.64
CA CYS A 56 -8.08 18.73 2.07
C CYS A 56 -8.69 20.05 1.61
N SER A 57 -9.80 20.00 0.87
CA SER A 57 -10.52 21.18 0.41
C SER A 57 -11.14 21.94 1.57
N ASP A 58 -11.63 23.16 1.34
CA ASP A 58 -12.51 23.80 2.31
C ASP A 58 -13.91 23.12 2.26
N PRO A 59 -14.68 23.12 3.38
CA PRO A 59 -16.03 22.61 3.39
C PRO A 59 -16.95 23.38 2.45
N LEU A 60 -17.52 22.71 1.45
CA LEU A 60 -18.46 23.29 0.51
C LEU A 60 -19.90 23.06 0.98
N ASN A 61 -20.76 24.05 0.81
CA ASN A 61 -22.20 23.88 1.01
C ASN A 61 -22.83 23.36 -0.28
N THR A 62 -23.08 22.05 -0.33
CA THR A 62 -23.66 21.40 -1.49
C THR A 62 -25.06 20.95 -1.09
N THR A 63 -26.08 21.76 -1.33
CA THR A 63 -27.45 21.36 -1.02
C THR A 63 -27.81 20.08 -1.78
N PHE A 64 -28.39 19.10 -1.10
CA PHE A 64 -28.83 17.83 -1.69
C PHE A 64 -30.36 17.76 -1.70
N VAL A 65 -30.94 17.20 -2.76
CA VAL A 65 -32.38 16.91 -2.83
C VAL A 65 -32.57 15.43 -2.52
N ASN A 66 -33.25 15.13 -1.42
CA ASN A 66 -33.45 13.75 -0.99
C ASN A 66 -34.55 13.04 -1.80
N GLY A 67 -34.74 11.73 -1.53
CA GLY A 67 -35.76 10.93 -2.21
C GLY A 67 -37.21 11.37 -1.98
N GLN A 68 -37.46 12.31 -1.07
CA GLN A 68 -38.76 12.94 -0.79
C GLN A 68 -38.87 14.36 -1.36
N GLN A 69 -37.96 14.76 -2.25
CA GLN A 69 -37.88 16.09 -2.86
C GLN A 69 -37.67 17.24 -1.85
N GLN A 70 -37.13 16.95 -0.67
CA GLN A 70 -36.79 17.98 0.31
C GLN A 70 -35.31 18.34 0.21
N TYR A 71 -35.03 19.64 0.38
CA TYR A 71 -33.66 20.15 0.46
C TYR A 71 -33.06 19.81 1.82
N GLU A 72 -31.96 19.07 1.82
CA GLU A 72 -31.20 18.78 3.02
C GLU A 72 -29.85 19.52 2.99
N PRO A 73 -29.50 20.24 4.06
CA PRO A 73 -28.20 20.88 4.17
C PRO A 73 -27.11 19.81 4.25
N ARG A 74 -26.21 19.81 3.27
CA ARG A 74 -25.06 18.92 3.22
C ARG A 74 -23.79 19.73 3.04
N ARG A 75 -22.78 19.44 3.87
CA ARG A 75 -21.43 19.95 3.69
C ARG A 75 -20.55 18.87 3.12
N THR A 76 -19.78 19.21 2.09
CA THR A 76 -18.90 18.26 1.41
C THR A 76 -17.45 18.71 1.53
N LEU A 77 -16.56 17.74 1.74
CA LEU A 77 -15.13 17.93 1.92
C LEU A 77 -14.36 16.93 1.06
N ASP A 78 -13.45 17.41 0.23
CA ASP A 78 -12.59 16.56 -0.59
C ASP A 78 -11.24 16.34 0.08
N ILE A 79 -10.91 15.07 0.33
CA ILE A 79 -9.65 14.66 0.94
C ILE A 79 -8.79 13.91 -0.07
N GLN A 80 -7.49 14.18 -0.03
CA GLN A 80 -6.49 13.47 -0.82
C GLN A 80 -5.36 13.01 0.09
N MET A 81 -4.95 11.75 -0.09
CA MET A 81 -3.90 11.10 0.68
C MET A 81 -2.92 10.40 -0.26
N GLN A 82 -1.70 10.18 0.23
CA GLN A 82 -0.70 9.35 -0.41
C GLN A 82 -0.61 8.02 0.31
N ILE A 83 -0.64 6.92 -0.44
CA ILE A 83 -0.38 5.58 0.06
C ILE A 83 1.05 5.20 -0.35
N ASN A 84 1.87 4.84 0.64
CA ASN A 84 3.29 4.50 0.51
C ASN A 84 3.50 2.99 0.77
N PRO A 85 3.13 2.10 -0.17
CA PRO A 85 3.30 0.68 0.03
C PRO A 85 4.79 0.32 0.15
N VAL A 86 5.08 -0.70 0.97
CA VAL A 86 6.39 -1.33 1.06
C VAL A 86 6.19 -2.81 0.80
N VAL A 87 6.88 -3.33 -0.21
CA VAL A 87 6.89 -4.76 -0.52
C VAL A 87 8.22 -5.31 -0.04
N THR A 88 8.15 -6.24 0.89
CA THR A 88 9.34 -6.91 1.45
C THR A 88 9.34 -8.36 1.02
N THR A 89 10.41 -8.78 0.35
CA THR A 89 10.63 -10.18 -0.03
C THR A 89 11.86 -10.75 0.69
N PRO A 90 11.80 -12.00 1.17
CA PRO A 90 12.98 -12.66 1.71
C PRO A 90 13.97 -12.94 0.57
N LEU A 91 15.27 -12.65 0.78
CA LEU A 91 16.30 -13.12 -0.15
C LEU A 91 16.60 -14.58 0.16
N MET A 92 16.59 -15.42 -0.88
CA MET A 92 17.11 -16.78 -0.82
C MET A 92 18.55 -16.78 -1.33
N PHE A 93 19.48 -17.19 -0.46
CA PHE A 93 20.85 -17.47 -0.83
C PHE A 93 21.04 -18.99 -0.90
N PHE A 94 21.96 -19.45 -1.74
CA PHE A 94 22.43 -20.83 -1.65
C PHE A 94 23.38 -20.94 -0.46
N ASP A 95 23.03 -21.77 0.52
CA ASP A 95 23.89 -22.01 1.69
C ASP A 95 25.09 -22.91 1.34
N ASN A 96 24.93 -23.80 0.35
CA ASN A 96 26.00 -24.64 -0.18
C ASN A 96 25.74 -25.04 -1.64
N VAL A 97 26.82 -25.15 -2.42
CA VAL A 97 26.79 -25.67 -3.79
C VAL A 97 27.56 -26.99 -3.84
N SER A 98 26.90 -28.06 -4.27
CA SER A 98 27.52 -29.37 -4.47
C SER A 98 27.80 -29.55 -5.95
N THR A 99 29.06 -29.57 -6.34
CA THR A 99 29.50 -29.91 -7.70
C THR A 99 29.97 -31.35 -7.72
N ARG A 100 29.23 -32.23 -8.40
CA ARG A 100 29.67 -33.60 -8.65
C ARG A 100 30.24 -33.69 -10.06
N THR A 101 31.52 -33.98 -10.17
CA THR A 101 32.11 -34.37 -11.46
C THR A 101 31.70 -35.82 -11.74
N THR A 102 31.03 -36.04 -12.87
CA THR A 102 30.84 -37.38 -13.42
C THR A 102 31.88 -37.57 -14.50
N GLU A 103 32.74 -38.57 -14.34
CA GLU A 103 33.66 -38.95 -15.41
C GLU A 103 32.86 -39.64 -16.53
N ALA A 104 33.10 -39.21 -17.78
CA ALA A 104 32.37 -39.69 -18.96
C ALA A 104 32.91 -41.00 -19.54
N ASP A 105 33.74 -41.73 -18.78
CA ASP A 105 34.39 -42.95 -19.26
C ASP A 105 34.17 -44.10 -18.28
N ASN A 106 32.97 -44.69 -18.35
CA ASN A 106 32.78 -46.07 -17.93
C ASN A 106 31.62 -46.68 -18.72
N ALA A 107 31.73 -46.65 -20.04
CA ALA A 107 30.93 -47.46 -20.92
C ALA A 107 31.73 -48.72 -21.31
N ASN A 108 31.62 -49.74 -20.44
CA ASN A 108 31.69 -51.18 -20.77
C ASN A 108 33.08 -51.85 -20.99
N PRO A 109 33.58 -52.65 -20.03
CA PRO A 109 34.70 -53.58 -20.28
C PRO A 109 34.17 -54.91 -20.83
N HIS A 110 34.00 -55.01 -22.15
CA HIS A 110 33.69 -56.30 -22.80
C HIS A 110 34.88 -57.27 -22.70
N SER A 111 34.57 -58.45 -22.17
CA SER A 111 35.39 -59.65 -22.06
C SER A 111 35.92 -60.15 -23.40
N VAL A 112 37.24 -60.29 -23.53
CA VAL A 112 37.86 -61.12 -24.58
C VAL A 112 38.86 -62.08 -23.94
N LYS A 113 38.48 -63.36 -23.84
CA LYS A 113 39.40 -64.47 -23.56
C LYS A 113 40.24 -64.71 -24.82
N MET A 114 41.56 -64.66 -24.70
CA MET A 114 42.49 -65.09 -25.74
C MET A 114 43.00 -66.50 -25.42
N TYR A 115 42.80 -67.44 -26.36
CA TYR A 115 43.28 -68.82 -26.32
C TYR A 115 44.71 -68.86 -26.87
N ARG A 116 45.63 -69.53 -26.17
CA ARG A 116 46.83 -70.17 -26.73
C ARG A 116 47.06 -71.49 -26.00
#